data_AF-A0A7S8C6G8-F1
#
_entry.id   AF-A0A7S8C6G8-F1
#
_cell.length_a   1.000
_cell.length_b   1.000
_cell.length_c   1.000
_cell.angle_alpha   90.00
_cell.angle_beta   90.00
_cell.angle_gamma   90.00
#
_symmetry.space_group_name_H-M   'P 1'
#
loop_
_entity.id
_entity.type
_entity.pdbx_description
1 polymer ?
#
loop_
_entity_poly.entity_id
_entity_poly.type
_entity_poly.pdbx_seq_one_letter_code
_entity_poly.pdbx_strand_id
1 'polypeptide(L)'
;MAEKKSAAASSGGSRRRRAPKATDPRTTIVAAMLDLVVETGWRQLGLAELSRRSGVPLATIRAHYATKADILTDWMKQVDEQALARIAEEGDDAGAEPRDRLFEAIMARLDVLTPHRASLRAILRDLGDTPTDWAPLACGALVSQRWILAGAGAESPGLHGAVKVAGLGFVYMRTLRVWLEEADPGWPKTMAALDESLRRGETALRRAEVPMALGRTFCSFVKAFRDEARRRRRPAAGGSPPAPEGAEPS
;
A
#
# COMPACT_ATOMS: atom_id res chain seq x y z
N MET A 1 26.46 29.90 76.70
CA MET A 1 25.73 30.77 75.75
C MET A 1 26.61 30.99 74.54
N ALA A 2 26.27 30.74 73.28
CA ALA A 2 25.26 29.91 72.64
C ALA A 2 25.88 29.58 71.26
N GLU A 3 25.87 28.30 70.90
CA GLU A 3 26.29 27.73 69.62
C GLU A 3 25.38 28.24 68.50
N LYS A 4 25.93 28.75 67.39
CA LYS A 4 25.17 28.99 66.14
C LYS A 4 25.73 28.08 65.05
N LYS A 5 25.13 26.89 64.97
CA LYS A 5 25.34 25.91 63.90
C LYS A 5 24.63 26.39 62.63
N SER A 6 25.42 26.66 61.59
CA SER A 6 24.93 26.96 60.24
C SER A 6 24.27 25.72 59.64
N ALA A 7 22.97 25.80 59.37
CA ALA A 7 22.22 24.77 58.64
C ALA A 7 22.20 25.14 57.16
N ALA A 8 23.10 24.55 56.38
CA ALA A 8 23.02 24.55 54.92
C ALA A 8 21.99 23.50 54.50
N ALA A 9 20.79 23.96 54.15
CA ALA A 9 19.76 23.13 53.52
C ALA A 9 20.14 22.89 52.06
N SER A 10 20.52 21.66 51.71
CA SER A 10 20.68 21.25 50.31
C SER A 10 19.30 21.07 49.68
N SER A 11 18.84 22.03 48.88
CA SER A 11 17.67 21.85 48.02
C SER A 11 18.09 21.01 46.80
N GLY A 12 17.99 19.69 46.93
CA GLY A 12 18.08 18.75 45.81
C GLY A 12 16.90 18.96 44.87
N GLY A 13 17.09 19.79 43.84
CA GLY A 13 16.16 19.91 42.73
C GLY A 13 16.11 18.60 41.96
N SER A 14 15.13 17.75 42.25
CA SER A 14 14.80 16.59 41.43
C SER A 14 14.40 17.07 40.03
N ARG A 15 15.36 17.05 39.09
CA ARG A 15 15.06 17.14 37.66
C ARG A 15 14.23 15.91 37.31
N ARG A 16 12.92 16.10 37.31
CA ARG A 16 11.94 15.15 36.81
C ARG A 16 12.34 14.82 35.36
N ARG A 17 13.01 13.67 35.18
CA ARG A 17 13.45 13.16 33.88
C ARG A 17 12.20 13.02 33.03
N ARG A 18 12.01 13.91 32.05
CA ARG A 18 10.91 13.85 31.09
C ARG A 18 10.99 12.48 30.43
N ALA A 19 10.02 11.62 30.73
CA ALA A 19 9.92 10.31 30.07
C ALA A 19 9.87 10.55 28.55
N PRO A 20 10.57 9.73 27.74
CA PRO A 20 10.43 9.82 26.30
C PRO A 20 8.93 9.73 25.95
N LYS A 21 8.46 10.56 25.00
CA LYS A 21 7.08 10.46 24.49
C LYS A 21 6.84 8.98 24.17
N ALA A 22 5.86 8.37 24.83
CA ALA A 22 5.45 7.01 24.48
C ALA A 22 5.11 7.02 22.99
N THR A 23 5.84 6.23 22.20
CA THR A 23 5.54 6.02 20.78
C THR A 23 4.09 5.58 20.66
N ASP A 24 3.34 6.15 19.73
CA ASP A 24 1.95 5.77 19.48
C ASP A 24 1.87 4.26 19.26
N PRO A 25 1.07 3.51 20.05
CA PRO A 25 0.90 2.07 19.88
C PRO A 25 0.60 1.66 18.44
N ARG A 26 -0.16 2.47 17.69
CA ARG A 26 -0.49 2.19 16.29
C ARG A 26 0.75 2.18 15.40
N THR A 27 1.64 3.15 15.56
CA THR A 27 2.91 3.20 14.84
C THR A 27 3.78 1.97 15.12
N THR A 28 3.86 1.56 16.40
CA THR A 28 4.63 0.36 16.78
C THR A 28 4.02 -0.92 16.22
N ILE A 29 2.69 -1.04 16.22
CA ILE A 29 1.98 -2.19 15.64
C ILE A 29 2.22 -2.27 14.13
N VAL A 30 2.08 -1.15 13.41
CA VAL A 30 2.28 -1.10 11.95
C VAL A 30 3.72 -1.46 11.57
N ALA A 31 4.72 -0.88 12.25
CA ALA A 31 6.12 -1.20 12.01
C ALA A 31 6.40 -2.71 12.20
N ALA A 32 5.95 -3.28 13.32
CA ALA A 32 6.10 -4.70 13.60
C ALA A 32 5.39 -5.61 12.57
N MET A 33 4.23 -5.19 12.04
CA MET A 33 3.53 -5.90 10.98
C MET A 33 4.34 -5.90 9.66
N LEU A 34 4.92 -4.76 9.29
CA LEU A 34 5.71 -4.61 8.07
C LEU A 34 7.00 -5.46 8.10
N ASP A 35 7.59 -5.63 9.28
CA ASP A 35 8.76 -6.51 9.46
C ASP A 35 8.33 -7.99 9.43
N LEU A 36 7.33 -8.36 10.23
CA LEU A 36 6.85 -9.75 10.32
C LEU A 36 6.34 -10.28 8.98
N VAL A 37 5.70 -9.44 8.16
CA VAL A 37 5.16 -9.90 6.88
C VAL A 37 6.27 -10.29 5.90
N VAL A 38 7.46 -9.69 6.00
CA VAL A 38 8.63 -10.08 5.20
C VAL A 38 9.13 -11.45 5.64
N GLU A 39 9.14 -11.72 6.95
CA GLU A 39 9.65 -12.96 7.53
C GLU A 39 8.69 -14.16 7.33
N THR A 40 7.42 -13.99 7.72
CA THR A 40 6.45 -15.10 7.77
C THR A 40 5.50 -15.12 6.60
N GLY A 41 5.41 -14.03 5.84
CA GLY A 41 4.35 -13.82 4.87
C GLY A 41 3.02 -13.36 5.48
N TRP A 42 2.15 -12.79 4.65
CA TRP A 42 0.88 -12.16 5.11
C TRP A 42 -0.13 -13.17 5.61
N ARG A 43 -0.19 -14.35 4.98
CA ARG A 43 -1.16 -15.38 5.36
C ARG A 43 -0.87 -15.93 6.75
N GLN A 44 0.41 -16.17 7.06
CA GLN A 44 0.85 -16.78 8.31
C GLN A 44 1.02 -15.77 9.46
N LEU A 45 1.06 -14.46 9.16
CA LEU A 45 1.11 -13.43 10.18
C LEU A 45 -0.09 -13.55 11.12
N GLY A 46 0.21 -13.82 12.40
CA GLY A 46 -0.75 -13.96 13.50
C GLY A 46 -0.65 -12.82 14.51
N LEU A 47 -1.78 -12.43 15.09
CA LEU A 47 -1.86 -11.31 16.04
C LEU A 47 -1.10 -11.56 17.36
N ALA A 48 -0.95 -12.82 17.77
CA ALA A 48 -0.16 -13.17 18.96
C ALA A 48 1.34 -12.94 18.74
N GLU A 49 1.87 -13.29 17.56
CA GLU A 49 3.26 -13.01 17.20
C GLU A 49 3.47 -11.50 17.01
N LEU A 50 2.51 -10.82 16.38
CA LEU A 50 2.54 -9.36 16.26
C LEU A 50 2.59 -8.66 17.63
N SER A 51 1.82 -9.16 18.61
CA SER A 51 1.86 -8.66 20.00
C SER A 51 3.24 -8.82 20.62
N ARG A 52 3.87 -10.00 20.46
CA ARG A 52 5.24 -10.23 20.96
C ARG A 52 6.26 -9.32 20.29
N ARG A 53 6.22 -9.21 18.96
CA ARG A 53 7.18 -8.40 18.18
C ARG A 53 7.06 -6.92 18.49
N SER A 54 5.83 -6.40 18.55
CA SER A 54 5.58 -4.97 18.83
C SER A 54 5.77 -4.61 20.30
N GLY A 55 5.77 -5.58 21.21
CA GLY A 55 5.69 -5.34 22.66
C GLY A 55 4.34 -4.76 23.11
N VAL A 56 3.36 -4.68 22.22
CA VAL A 56 2.03 -4.15 22.51
C VAL A 56 1.11 -5.30 22.93
N PRO A 57 0.43 -5.23 24.10
CA PRO A 57 -0.48 -6.27 24.55
C PRO A 57 -1.60 -6.54 23.54
N LEU A 58 -1.97 -7.82 23.38
CA LEU A 58 -3.02 -8.23 22.44
C LEU A 58 -4.36 -7.50 22.69
N ALA A 59 -4.70 -7.22 23.95
CA ALA A 59 -5.88 -6.43 24.30
C ALA A 59 -5.84 -5.00 23.72
N THR A 60 -4.66 -4.36 23.75
CA THR A 60 -4.44 -3.04 23.14
C THR A 60 -4.53 -3.11 21.62
N ILE A 61 -3.95 -4.14 21.00
CA ILE A 61 -4.09 -4.36 19.55
C ILE A 61 -5.58 -4.49 19.17
N ARG A 62 -6.35 -5.28 19.94
CA ARG A 62 -7.80 -5.46 19.70
C ARG A 62 -8.60 -4.18 19.92
N ALA A 63 -8.18 -3.31 20.82
CA ALA A 63 -8.82 -2.02 21.05
C ALA A 63 -8.65 -1.06 19.85
N HIS A 64 -7.54 -1.19 19.11
CA HIS A 64 -7.27 -0.38 17.92
C HIS A 64 -7.78 -1.00 16.62
N TYR A 65 -7.75 -2.33 16.49
CA TYR A 65 -8.01 -3.04 15.24
C TYR A 65 -8.94 -4.24 15.45
N ALA A 66 -9.93 -4.41 14.58
CA ALA A 66 -10.81 -5.56 14.63
C ALA A 66 -10.15 -6.78 13.94
N THR A 67 -9.36 -6.54 12.90
CA THR A 67 -8.68 -7.58 12.11
C THR A 67 -7.25 -7.19 11.77
N LYS A 68 -6.42 -8.17 11.37
CA LYS A 68 -5.08 -7.88 10.82
C LYS A 68 -5.14 -7.02 9.54
N ALA A 69 -6.22 -7.13 8.76
CA ALA A 69 -6.41 -6.33 7.57
C ALA A 69 -6.68 -4.84 7.89
N ASP A 70 -7.23 -4.55 9.06
CA ASP A 70 -7.42 -3.16 9.51
C ASP A 70 -6.07 -2.49 9.82
N ILE A 71 -5.09 -3.26 10.33
CA ILE A 71 -3.72 -2.77 10.56
C ILE A 71 -3.08 -2.38 9.23
N LEU A 72 -3.27 -3.21 8.21
CA LEU A 72 -2.77 -2.90 6.87
C LEU A 72 -3.51 -1.71 6.23
N THR A 73 -4.81 -1.60 6.46
CA THR A 73 -5.62 -0.46 6.00
C THR A 73 -5.18 0.83 6.66
N ASP A 74 -4.84 0.78 7.94
CA ASP A 74 -4.26 1.90 8.67
C ASP A 74 -2.89 2.31 8.09
N TRP A 75 -2.01 1.34 7.83
CA TRP A 75 -0.76 1.64 7.14
C TRP A 75 -0.97 2.28 5.76
N MET A 76 -1.90 1.76 4.95
CA MET A 76 -2.23 2.37 3.65
C MET A 76 -2.72 3.82 3.82
N LYS A 77 -3.52 4.08 4.85
CA LYS A 77 -3.97 5.44 5.18
C LYS A 77 -2.77 6.35 5.53
N GLN A 78 -1.83 5.88 6.33
CA GLN A 78 -0.61 6.64 6.67
C GLN A 78 0.27 6.93 5.45
N VAL A 79 0.31 6.01 4.48
CA VAL A 79 0.99 6.21 3.20
C VAL A 79 0.29 7.30 2.39
N ASP A 80 -1.04 7.26 2.30
CA ASP A 80 -1.82 8.25 1.57
C ASP A 80 -1.71 9.64 2.22
N GLU A 81 -1.75 9.72 3.56
CA GLU A 81 -1.54 10.97 4.31
C GLU A 81 -0.17 11.60 4.00
N GLN A 82 0.90 10.80 3.98
CA GLN A 82 2.25 11.28 3.63
C GLN A 82 2.37 11.71 2.17
N ALA A 83 1.76 10.96 1.25
CA ALA A 83 1.77 11.31 -0.17
C ALA A 83 1.06 12.65 -0.41
N LEU A 84 -0.13 12.83 0.18
CA LEU A 84 -0.89 14.07 0.09
C LEU A 84 -0.17 15.26 0.74
N ALA A 85 0.52 15.04 1.86
CA ALA A 85 1.31 16.09 2.50
C ALA A 85 2.44 16.59 1.58
N ARG A 86 3.14 15.68 0.88
CA ARG A 86 4.21 16.05 -0.07
C ARG A 86 3.69 16.90 -1.24
N ILE A 87 2.57 16.50 -1.82
CA ILE A 87 1.92 17.26 -2.91
C ILE A 87 1.52 18.66 -2.41
N ALA A 88 1.00 18.76 -1.18
CA ALA A 88 0.63 20.04 -0.60
C ALA A 88 1.84 20.96 -0.33
N GLU A 89 3.01 20.39 -0.02
CA GLU A 89 4.27 21.14 0.16
C GLU A 89 4.85 21.67 -1.16
N GLU A 90 4.71 20.91 -2.25
CA GLU A 90 5.17 21.30 -3.59
C GLU A 90 4.32 22.45 -4.20
N GLY A 91 3.09 22.62 -3.72
CA GLY A 91 2.17 23.67 -4.12
C GLY A 91 1.29 23.27 -5.30
N ASP A 92 0.13 23.93 -5.42
CA ASP A 92 -0.82 23.66 -6.50
C ASP A 92 -0.43 24.47 -7.75
N ASP A 93 0.04 23.79 -8.79
CA ASP A 93 0.14 24.38 -10.11
C ASP A 93 -1.27 24.44 -10.72
N ALA A 94 -1.93 25.59 -10.51
CA ALA A 94 -3.28 25.85 -11.01
C ALA A 94 -3.38 25.75 -12.55
N GLY A 95 -2.27 25.77 -13.28
CA GLY A 95 -2.21 25.57 -14.72
C GLY A 95 -2.02 24.11 -15.17
N ALA A 96 -1.69 23.19 -14.26
CA ALA A 96 -1.43 21.80 -14.60
C ALA A 96 -2.71 21.09 -15.05
N GLU A 97 -2.59 20.17 -16.01
CA GLU A 97 -3.70 19.31 -16.40
C GLU A 97 -4.03 18.32 -15.26
N PRO A 98 -5.31 17.93 -15.06
CA PRO A 98 -5.69 16.96 -14.02
C PRO A 98 -4.94 15.63 -14.11
N ARG A 99 -4.53 15.24 -15.31
CA ARG A 99 -3.71 14.03 -15.55
C ARG A 99 -2.34 14.16 -14.91
N ASP A 100 -1.70 15.32 -15.06
CA ASP A 100 -0.34 15.56 -14.59
C ASP A 100 -0.35 15.62 -13.05
N ARG A 101 -1.36 16.25 -12.45
CA ARG A 101 -1.57 16.17 -10.98
C ARG A 101 -1.79 14.74 -10.47
N LEU A 102 -2.52 13.91 -11.22
CA LEU A 102 -2.70 12.49 -10.86
C LEU A 102 -1.41 11.69 -11.00
N PHE A 103 -0.59 12.02 -12.00
CA PHE A 103 0.73 11.42 -12.19
C PHE A 103 1.61 11.71 -10.97
N GLU A 104 1.77 12.99 -10.60
CA GLU A 104 2.55 13.39 -9.43
C GLU A 104 2.03 12.76 -8.15
N ALA A 105 0.71 12.73 -7.95
CA ALA A 105 0.14 12.14 -6.74
C ALA A 105 0.42 10.63 -6.60
N ILE A 106 0.41 9.89 -7.71
CA ILE A 106 0.78 8.48 -7.72
C ILE A 106 2.28 8.31 -7.50
N MET A 107 3.11 9.15 -8.12
CA MET A 107 4.57 9.11 -7.96
C MET A 107 4.99 9.41 -6.52
N ALA A 108 4.43 10.44 -5.89
CA ALA A 108 4.64 10.77 -4.48
C ALA A 108 4.29 9.59 -3.58
N ARG A 109 3.18 8.91 -3.87
CA ARG A 109 2.76 7.71 -3.13
C ARG A 109 3.72 6.53 -3.30
N LEU A 110 4.19 6.28 -4.52
CA LEU A 110 5.19 5.24 -4.77
C LEU A 110 6.50 5.55 -4.04
N ASP A 111 6.89 6.83 -3.95
CA ASP A 111 8.07 7.23 -3.20
C ASP A 111 7.96 6.97 -1.70
N VAL A 112 6.80 7.27 -1.09
CA VAL A 112 6.51 6.89 0.31
C VAL A 112 6.59 5.37 0.52
N LEU A 113 6.20 4.59 -0.48
CA LEU A 113 6.22 3.12 -0.40
C LEU A 113 7.60 2.49 -0.62
N THR A 114 8.57 3.22 -1.18
CA THR A 114 9.92 2.73 -1.48
C THR A 114 10.59 1.95 -0.35
N PRO A 115 10.67 2.47 0.89
CA PRO A 115 11.29 1.73 2.01
C PRO A 115 10.53 0.44 2.37
N HIS A 116 9.26 0.32 1.99
CA HIS A 116 8.38 -0.80 2.34
C HIS A 116 8.12 -1.76 1.16
N ARG A 117 8.91 -1.67 0.08
CA ARG A 117 8.79 -2.53 -1.11
C ARG A 117 8.77 -4.02 -0.78
N ALA A 118 9.63 -4.47 0.14
CA ALA A 118 9.72 -5.87 0.54
C ALA A 118 8.43 -6.35 1.23
N SER A 119 7.93 -5.56 2.18
CA SER A 119 6.68 -5.85 2.90
C SER A 119 5.49 -5.90 1.95
N LEU A 120 5.39 -4.94 1.03
CA LEU A 120 4.32 -4.91 0.04
C LEU A 120 4.37 -6.10 -0.91
N ARG A 121 5.56 -6.49 -1.36
CA ARG A 121 5.76 -7.70 -2.19
C ARG A 121 5.31 -8.97 -1.45
N ALA A 122 5.65 -9.10 -0.17
CA ALA A 122 5.25 -10.23 0.65
C ALA A 122 3.71 -10.28 0.85
N ILE A 123 3.08 -9.13 1.07
CA ILE A 123 1.62 -9.01 1.17
C ILE A 123 0.94 -9.45 -0.12
N LEU A 124 1.35 -8.88 -1.27
CA LEU A 124 0.71 -9.16 -2.55
C LEU A 124 0.96 -10.59 -3.03
N ARG A 125 2.11 -11.19 -2.70
CA ARG A 125 2.42 -12.59 -3.02
C ARG A 125 1.45 -13.57 -2.34
N ASP A 126 1.02 -13.22 -1.13
CA ASP A 126 0.27 -14.10 -0.24
C ASP A 126 -1.24 -13.80 -0.24
N LEU A 127 -1.71 -12.90 -1.11
CA LEU A 127 -3.13 -12.71 -1.38
C LEU A 127 -3.72 -14.00 -1.95
N GLY A 128 -4.52 -14.67 -1.12
CA GLY A 128 -5.16 -15.94 -1.42
C GLY A 128 -6.27 -15.83 -2.47
N ASP A 129 -6.91 -16.98 -2.73
CA ASP A 129 -8.01 -17.08 -3.68
C ASP A 129 -9.37 -16.70 -3.10
N THR A 130 -9.44 -16.58 -1.78
CA THR A 130 -10.70 -16.37 -1.10
C THR A 130 -11.06 -14.88 -1.06
N PRO A 131 -12.34 -14.52 -1.27
CA PRO A 131 -12.81 -13.14 -1.13
C PRO A 131 -12.41 -12.50 0.20
N THR A 132 -12.38 -13.28 1.28
CA THR A 132 -12.02 -12.81 2.62
C THR A 132 -10.58 -12.31 2.70
N ASP A 133 -9.67 -12.88 1.92
CA ASP A 133 -8.24 -12.51 1.94
C ASP A 133 -7.97 -11.19 1.24
N TRP A 134 -8.67 -10.88 0.14
CA TRP A 134 -8.37 -9.72 -0.70
C TRP A 134 -9.40 -8.59 -0.61
N ALA A 135 -10.66 -8.87 -0.26
CA ALA A 135 -11.71 -7.85 -0.27
C ALA A 135 -11.41 -6.66 0.66
N PRO A 136 -10.93 -6.86 1.91
CA PRO A 136 -10.57 -5.74 2.77
C PRO A 136 -9.47 -4.85 2.16
N LEU A 137 -8.45 -5.45 1.56
CA LEU A 137 -7.37 -4.71 0.89
C LEU A 137 -7.89 -3.93 -0.32
N ALA A 138 -8.76 -4.55 -1.10
CA ALA A 138 -9.33 -3.93 -2.28
C ALA A 138 -10.22 -2.74 -1.91
N CYS A 139 -11.04 -2.86 -0.86
CA CYS A 139 -11.81 -1.74 -0.30
C CYS A 139 -10.89 -0.61 0.18
N GLY A 140 -9.85 -0.92 0.95
CA GLY A 140 -8.86 0.06 1.40
C GLY A 140 -8.18 0.77 0.23
N ALA A 141 -7.76 0.01 -0.80
CA ALA A 141 -7.14 0.56 -1.99
C ALA A 141 -8.06 1.51 -2.76
N LEU A 142 -9.37 1.25 -2.84
CA LEU A 142 -10.34 2.17 -3.45
C LEU A 142 -10.52 3.45 -2.64
N VAL A 143 -10.52 3.35 -1.30
CA VAL A 143 -10.54 4.53 -0.43
C VAL A 143 -9.30 5.39 -0.71
N SER A 144 -8.12 4.78 -0.83
CA SER A 144 -6.90 5.48 -1.23
C SER A 144 -7.06 6.20 -2.57
N GLN A 145 -7.63 5.54 -3.59
CA GLN A 145 -7.82 6.16 -4.90
C GLN A 145 -8.75 7.37 -4.85
N ARG A 146 -9.76 7.34 -3.97
CA ARG A 146 -10.64 8.49 -3.77
C ARG A 146 -9.91 9.67 -3.18
N TRP A 147 -9.00 9.43 -2.23
CA TRP A 147 -8.14 10.47 -1.67
C TRP A 147 -7.15 11.04 -2.69
N ILE A 148 -6.54 10.19 -3.53
CA ILE A 148 -5.65 10.64 -4.61
C ILE A 148 -6.41 11.47 -5.66
N LEU A 149 -7.63 11.07 -6.04
CA LEU A 149 -8.48 11.86 -6.95
C LEU A 149 -8.84 13.22 -6.36
N ALA A 150 -9.15 13.27 -5.05
CA ALA A 150 -9.43 14.51 -4.36
C ALA A 150 -8.19 15.42 -4.30
N GLY A 151 -7.03 14.87 -3.95
CA GLY A 151 -5.76 15.60 -3.93
C GLY A 151 -5.36 16.17 -5.30
N ALA A 152 -5.71 15.49 -6.39
CA ALA A 152 -5.45 15.97 -7.75
C ALA A 152 -6.57 16.89 -8.31
N GLY A 153 -7.60 17.24 -7.52
CA GLY A 153 -8.74 18.03 -7.98
C GLY A 153 -9.57 17.37 -9.09
N ALA A 154 -9.46 16.04 -9.23
CA ALA A 154 -10.12 15.24 -10.27
C ALA A 154 -11.38 14.53 -9.76
N GLU A 155 -11.84 14.86 -8.55
CA GLU A 155 -13.02 14.28 -7.93
C GLU A 155 -14.29 14.55 -8.74
N SER A 156 -15.28 13.67 -8.61
CA SER A 156 -16.57 13.83 -9.25
C SER A 156 -17.65 13.17 -8.41
N PRO A 157 -18.85 13.76 -8.30
CA PRO A 157 -19.95 13.16 -7.57
C PRO A 157 -20.58 11.99 -8.34
N GLY A 158 -21.31 11.15 -7.61
CA GLY A 158 -22.16 10.11 -8.18
C GLY A 158 -21.43 9.00 -8.94
N LEU A 159 -22.10 8.44 -9.94
CA LEU A 159 -21.62 7.30 -10.72
C LEU A 159 -20.30 7.57 -11.44
N HIS A 160 -20.16 8.77 -12.00
CA HIS A 160 -18.93 9.16 -12.69
C HIS A 160 -17.71 9.14 -11.76
N GLY A 161 -17.88 9.58 -10.50
CA GLY A 161 -16.86 9.45 -9.46
C GLY A 161 -16.50 8.00 -9.15
N ALA A 162 -17.49 7.12 -9.02
CA ALA A 162 -17.26 5.70 -8.77
C ALA A 162 -16.46 5.03 -9.92
N VAL A 163 -16.77 5.39 -11.17
CA VAL A 163 -16.01 4.92 -12.35
C VAL A 163 -14.56 5.43 -12.31
N LYS A 164 -14.33 6.71 -11.99
CA LYS A 164 -12.99 7.28 -11.83
C LYS A 164 -12.19 6.56 -10.74
N VAL A 165 -12.80 6.32 -9.57
CA VAL A 165 -12.16 5.60 -8.44
C VAL A 165 -11.75 4.19 -8.84
N ALA A 166 -12.64 3.45 -9.51
CA ALA A 166 -12.33 2.10 -9.99
C ALA A 166 -11.25 2.10 -11.10
N GLY A 167 -11.35 3.03 -12.05
CA GLY A 167 -10.39 3.19 -13.14
C GLY A 167 -8.99 3.57 -12.63
N LEU A 168 -8.90 4.51 -11.68
CA LEU A 168 -7.63 4.86 -11.04
C LEU A 168 -7.07 3.67 -10.25
N GLY A 169 -7.94 2.87 -9.62
CA GLY A 169 -7.53 1.61 -8.98
C GLY A 169 -6.83 0.67 -9.95
N PHE A 170 -7.25 0.62 -11.21
CA PHE A 170 -6.58 -0.17 -12.26
C PHE A 170 -5.25 0.39 -12.67
N VAL A 171 -5.21 1.69 -12.94
CA VAL A 171 -3.99 2.39 -13.31
C VAL A 171 -2.95 2.18 -12.22
N TYR A 172 -3.31 2.51 -10.97
CA TYR A 172 -2.44 2.36 -9.81
C TYR A 172 -1.92 0.93 -9.67
N MET A 173 -2.82 -0.06 -9.77
CA MET A 173 -2.46 -1.45 -9.59
C MET A 173 -1.54 -1.99 -10.70
N ARG A 174 -1.73 -1.55 -11.95
CA ARG A 174 -0.83 -1.87 -13.06
C ARG A 174 0.54 -1.23 -12.85
N THR A 175 0.57 0.05 -12.50
CA THR A 175 1.82 0.79 -12.23
C THR A 175 2.58 0.18 -11.06
N LEU A 176 1.89 -0.17 -9.98
CA LEU A 176 2.48 -0.76 -8.78
C LEU A 176 3.22 -2.07 -9.09
N ARG A 177 2.69 -2.89 -10.00
CA ARG A 177 3.37 -4.13 -10.43
C ARG A 177 4.68 -3.86 -11.15
N VAL A 178 4.66 -2.93 -12.11
CA VAL A 178 5.86 -2.55 -12.87
C VAL A 178 6.91 -2.01 -11.90
N TRP A 179 6.49 -1.13 -10.98
CA TRP A 179 7.34 -0.58 -9.94
C TRP A 179 7.93 -1.66 -9.02
N LEU A 180 7.14 -2.65 -8.57
CA LEU A 180 7.64 -3.73 -7.72
C LEU A 180 8.68 -4.63 -8.41
N GLU A 181 8.69 -4.70 -9.74
CA GLU A 181 9.65 -5.46 -10.53
C GLU A 181 10.85 -4.62 -11.01
N GLU A 182 10.72 -3.29 -10.96
CA GLU A 182 11.75 -2.36 -11.44
C GLU A 182 12.84 -2.10 -10.40
N ALA A 183 14.07 -2.49 -10.76
CA ALA A 183 15.27 -2.29 -9.95
C ALA A 183 15.95 -0.94 -10.16
N ASP A 184 15.69 -0.26 -11.28
CA ASP A 184 16.28 1.03 -11.61
C ASP A 184 15.78 2.11 -10.62
N PRO A 185 16.66 2.87 -9.93
CA PRO A 185 16.26 3.92 -9.00
C PRO A 185 15.42 5.04 -9.61
N GLY A 186 15.58 5.33 -10.91
CA GLY A 186 14.85 6.40 -11.60
C GLY A 186 13.44 6.01 -12.06
N TRP A 187 13.07 4.73 -11.90
CA TRP A 187 11.79 4.15 -12.32
C TRP A 187 11.29 4.53 -13.74
N PRO A 188 12.14 4.54 -14.78
CA PRO A 188 11.72 4.97 -16.12
C PRO A 188 10.58 4.11 -16.69
N LYS A 189 10.54 2.80 -16.40
CA LYS A 189 9.45 1.92 -16.88
C LYS A 189 8.16 2.17 -16.12
N THR A 190 8.23 2.44 -14.82
CA THR A 190 7.06 2.78 -13.99
C THR A 190 6.45 4.09 -14.46
N MET A 191 7.27 5.13 -14.68
CA MET A 191 6.81 6.42 -15.19
C MET A 191 6.12 6.25 -16.54
N ALA A 192 6.75 5.55 -17.48
CA ALA A 192 6.14 5.29 -18.80
C ALA A 192 4.84 4.47 -18.69
N ALA A 193 4.81 3.45 -17.83
CA ALA A 193 3.61 2.63 -17.62
C ALA A 193 2.46 3.42 -16.98
N LEU A 194 2.77 4.35 -16.07
CA LEU A 194 1.81 5.24 -15.43
C LEU A 194 1.22 6.23 -16.44
N ASP A 195 2.08 6.96 -17.16
CA ASP A 195 1.66 7.93 -18.18
C ASP A 195 0.76 7.28 -19.22
N GLU A 196 1.20 6.15 -19.79
CA GLU A 196 0.43 5.43 -20.80
C GLU A 196 -0.94 4.96 -20.26
N SER A 197 -0.99 4.53 -18.99
CA SER A 197 -2.23 4.04 -18.37
C SER A 197 -3.20 5.18 -18.04
N LEU A 198 -2.69 6.34 -17.59
CA LEU A 198 -3.50 7.54 -17.37
C LEU A 198 -4.07 8.07 -18.70
N ARG A 199 -3.24 8.16 -19.76
CA ARG A 199 -3.69 8.57 -21.11
C ARG A 199 -4.77 7.64 -21.66
N ARG A 200 -4.62 6.32 -21.47
CA ARG A 200 -5.63 5.33 -21.85
C ARG A 200 -6.92 5.52 -21.04
N GLY A 201 -6.83 5.77 -19.74
CA GLY A 201 -7.97 6.05 -18.87
C GLY A 201 -8.75 7.30 -19.27
N GLU A 202 -8.05 8.40 -19.56
CA GLU A 202 -8.65 9.65 -20.02
C GLU A 202 -9.39 9.47 -21.35
N THR A 203 -8.75 8.79 -22.31
CA THR A 203 -9.37 8.48 -23.61
C THR A 203 -10.62 7.61 -23.45
N ALA A 204 -10.59 6.64 -22.54
CA ALA A 204 -11.74 5.77 -22.25
C ALA A 204 -12.90 6.56 -21.62
N LEU A 205 -12.61 7.49 -20.71
CA LEU A 205 -13.62 8.37 -20.11
C LEU A 205 -14.25 9.31 -21.16
N ARG A 206 -13.45 9.88 -22.08
CA ARG A 206 -13.95 10.74 -23.16
C ARG A 206 -14.83 9.99 -24.17
N ARG A 207 -14.60 8.69 -24.38
CA ARG A 207 -15.35 7.84 -25.32
C ARG A 207 -16.60 7.20 -24.72
N ALA A 208 -16.69 7.11 -23.40
CA ALA A 208 -17.80 6.47 -22.73
C ALA A 208 -18.98 7.44 -22.56
N GLU A 209 -19.88 7.50 -23.54
CA GLU A 209 -21.27 7.85 -23.24
C GLU A 209 -21.84 6.73 -22.36
N VAL A 210 -22.12 7.05 -21.10
CA VAL A 210 -22.37 6.08 -20.02
C VAL A 210 -23.63 5.25 -20.30
N PRO A 211 -23.50 3.92 -20.43
CA PRO A 211 -24.15 3.07 -19.45
C PRO A 211 -23.29 1.84 -19.13
N MET A 212 -22.74 1.75 -17.92
CA MET A 212 -22.15 0.49 -17.46
C MET A 212 -22.75 0.00 -16.15
N ALA A 213 -23.25 -1.23 -16.23
CA ALA A 213 -23.84 -2.03 -15.17
C ALA A 213 -22.90 -2.15 -13.96
N LEU A 214 -23.22 -1.38 -12.93
CA LEU A 214 -22.51 -1.18 -11.66
C LEU A 214 -22.27 -2.41 -10.77
N GLY A 215 -22.71 -3.60 -11.14
CA GLY A 215 -22.71 -4.74 -10.22
C GLY A 215 -21.52 -5.70 -10.32
N ARG A 216 -20.76 -5.71 -11.43
CA ARG A 216 -19.86 -6.83 -11.75
C ARG A 216 -18.38 -6.50 -11.88
N THR A 217 -17.99 -5.23 -11.82
CA THR A 217 -16.65 -4.82 -12.25
C THR A 217 -15.56 -4.97 -11.21
N PHE A 218 -15.84 -5.01 -9.90
CA PHE A 218 -14.76 -4.95 -8.89
C PHE A 218 -14.27 -6.32 -8.37
N CYS A 219 -15.17 -7.26 -8.02
CA CYS A 219 -14.77 -8.64 -7.70
C CYS A 219 -14.09 -9.32 -8.89
N SER A 220 -14.63 -9.12 -10.09
CA SER A 220 -14.07 -9.65 -11.33
C SER A 220 -12.69 -9.06 -11.65
N PHE A 221 -12.40 -7.86 -11.14
CA PHE A 221 -11.17 -7.12 -11.40
C PHE A 221 -10.00 -7.56 -10.53
N VAL A 222 -10.22 -7.78 -9.23
CA VAL A 222 -9.19 -8.40 -8.37
C VAL A 222 -8.98 -9.87 -8.76
N LYS A 223 -10.05 -10.55 -9.20
CA LYS A 223 -9.97 -11.91 -9.73
C LYS A 223 -9.24 -11.98 -11.07
N ALA A 224 -9.49 -11.05 -12.00
CA ALA A 224 -8.74 -10.92 -13.25
C ALA A 224 -7.28 -10.52 -13.03
N PHE A 225 -7.01 -9.63 -12.06
CA PHE A 225 -5.67 -9.26 -11.60
C PHE A 225 -4.90 -10.52 -11.16
N ARG A 226 -5.50 -11.36 -10.33
CA ARG A 226 -4.91 -12.61 -9.86
C ARG A 226 -4.73 -13.64 -10.99
N ASP A 227 -5.73 -13.81 -11.85
CA ASP A 227 -5.70 -14.79 -12.93
C ASP A 227 -4.62 -14.45 -13.99
N GLU A 228 -4.37 -13.17 -14.25
CA GLU A 228 -3.28 -12.70 -15.12
C GLU A 228 -1.89 -12.89 -14.48
N ALA A 229 -1.76 -12.63 -13.17
CA ALA A 229 -0.51 -12.89 -12.44
C ALA A 229 -0.16 -14.39 -12.38
N ARG A 230 -1.16 -15.28 -12.38
CA ARG A 230 -0.98 -16.74 -12.49
C ARG A 230 -0.55 -17.18 -13.89
N ARG A 231 -1.10 -16.59 -14.96
CA ARG A 231 -0.75 -16.96 -16.34
C ARG A 231 0.73 -16.78 -16.64
N ARG A 232 1.36 -15.73 -16.10
CA ARG A 232 2.81 -15.48 -16.25
C ARG A 232 3.70 -16.34 -15.34
N ARG A 233 3.15 -16.91 -14.27
CA ARG A 233 3.86 -17.84 -13.35
C ARG A 233 3.76 -19.30 -13.76
N ARG A 234 2.97 -19.65 -14.78
CA ARG A 234 2.97 -21.00 -15.35
C ARG A 234 4.31 -21.17 -16.08
N PRO A 235 5.25 -22.01 -15.59
CA PRO A 235 6.41 -22.36 -16.41
C PRO A 235 5.89 -22.93 -17.72
N ALA A 236 6.59 -22.65 -18.82
CA ALA A 236 6.29 -23.22 -20.13
C ALA A 236 6.29 -24.75 -20.03
N ALA A 237 5.12 -25.32 -19.73
CA ALA A 237 4.95 -26.75 -19.63
C ALA A 237 4.84 -27.29 -21.05
N GLY A 238 5.91 -27.95 -21.51
CA GLY A 238 5.84 -28.93 -22.59
C GLY A 238 6.39 -28.48 -23.94
N GLY A 239 7.64 -28.02 -24.01
CA GLY A 239 8.46 -28.38 -25.16
C GLY A 239 8.94 -29.82 -24.94
N SER A 240 8.31 -30.80 -25.57
CA SER A 240 8.84 -32.16 -25.58
C SER A 240 10.27 -32.13 -26.15
N PRO A 241 11.28 -32.72 -25.48
CA PRO A 241 12.58 -32.91 -26.11
C PRO A 241 12.41 -33.84 -27.33
N PRO A 242 13.10 -33.60 -28.46
CA PRO A 242 13.05 -34.49 -29.60
C PRO A 242 13.52 -35.89 -29.16
N ALA A 243 12.75 -36.91 -29.55
CA ALA A 243 13.07 -38.30 -29.26
C ALA A 243 14.43 -38.68 -29.88
N PRO A 244 15.25 -39.49 -29.20
CA PRO A 244 16.46 -40.03 -29.83
C PRO A 244 16.07 -40.98 -30.96
N GLU A 245 16.41 -40.59 -32.18
CA GLU A 245 16.35 -41.40 -33.38
C GLU A 245 17.53 -42.38 -33.38
N GLY A 246 17.25 -43.67 -33.62
CA GLY A 246 18.27 -44.64 -34.01
C GLY A 246 18.71 -45.64 -32.94
N ALA A 247 17.92 -46.69 -32.75
CA ALA A 247 18.44 -48.02 -32.45
C ALA A 247 17.51 -49.04 -33.12
N GLU A 248 17.81 -49.39 -34.37
CA GLU A 248 17.22 -50.56 -35.03
C GLU A 248 17.72 -51.85 -34.36
N PRO A 249 16.87 -52.88 -34.24
CA PRO A 249 17.26 -54.18 -33.69
C PRO A 249 17.77 -55.13 -34.78
N SER A 250 18.86 -55.83 -34.47
CA SER A 250 19.38 -57.07 -35.09
C SER A 250 19.59 -57.13 -36.61
#